data_AF-T1C563-F1
#
_entry.id   AF-T1C563-F1
#
_cell.length_a   1.000
_cell.length_b   1.000
_cell.length_c   1.000
_cell.angle_alpha   90.00
_cell.angle_beta   90.00
_cell.angle_gamma   90.00
#
_symmetry.space_group_name_H-M   'P 1'
#
loop_
_entity.id
_entity.type
_entity.pdbx_description
1 polymer ?
#
loop_
_entity_poly.entity_id
_entity_poly.type
_entity_poly.pdbx_seq_one_letter_code
_entity_poly.pdbx_strand_id
1 'polypeptide(L)' 'GKRGGQPCIRGLRISVYDVLSQFASGATEQNVLDDFPELQHEDILACFAFAAKREHGSARVAA' A
#
# COMPACT_ATOMS: atom_id res chain seq x y z
N GLY A 1 11.86 8.56 -13.31
CA GLY A 1 10.97 9.13 -12.28
C GLY A 1 11.25 8.49 -10.94
N LYS A 2 11.12 9.22 -9.83
CA LYS A 2 11.34 8.72 -8.46
C LYS A 2 10.59 7.38 -8.30
N ARG A 3 11.31 6.30 -7.95
CA ARG A 3 10.82 4.90 -7.85
C ARG A 3 10.34 4.20 -9.14
N GLY A 4 10.96 4.48 -10.29
CA GLY A 4 10.83 3.60 -11.48
C GLY A 4 9.41 3.46 -12.06
N GLY A 5 8.51 4.42 -11.80
CA GLY A 5 7.10 4.36 -12.25
C GLY A 5 6.15 3.65 -11.29
N GLN A 6 6.62 3.28 -10.10
CA GLN A 6 5.75 2.73 -9.07
C GLN A 6 4.75 3.77 -8.54
N PRO A 7 3.49 3.36 -8.28
CA PRO A 7 2.50 4.22 -7.62
C PRO A 7 3.01 4.59 -6.22
N CYS A 8 3.08 5.90 -5.96
CA CYS A 8 3.53 6.45 -4.69
C CYS A 8 2.37 7.15 -3.98
N ILE A 9 2.42 7.14 -2.65
CA ILE A 9 1.43 7.79 -1.78
C ILE A 9 1.59 9.32 -1.90
N ARG A 10 0.49 10.07 -1.79
CA ARG A 10 0.39 11.49 -2.14
C ARG A 10 1.51 12.33 -1.53
N GLY A 11 2.45 12.81 -2.36
CA GLY A 11 3.52 13.70 -1.92
C GLY A 11 4.62 13.01 -1.09
N LEU A 12 4.47 11.71 -0.81
CA LEU A 12 5.43 10.91 -0.07
C LEU A 12 6.29 10.12 -1.03
N ARG A 13 7.52 9.80 -0.62
CA ARG A 13 8.38 8.86 -1.36
C ARG A 13 8.17 7.42 -0.88
N ILE A 14 6.97 7.07 -0.47
CA ILE A 14 6.57 5.73 -0.04
C ILE A 14 5.74 5.10 -1.16
N SER A 15 6.08 3.88 -1.58
CA SER A 15 5.33 3.20 -2.63
C SER A 15 4.10 2.51 -2.04
N VAL A 16 3.02 2.39 -2.84
CA VAL A 16 1.85 1.61 -2.44
C VAL A 16 2.25 0.15 -2.13
N TYR A 17 3.23 -0.38 -2.84
CA TYR A 17 3.73 -1.73 -2.62
C TYR A 17 4.52 -1.87 -1.31
N ASP A 18 5.18 -0.82 -0.81
CA ASP A 18 5.89 -0.87 0.47
C ASP A 18 4.89 -1.13 1.60
N VAL A 19 3.78 -0.37 1.60
CA VAL A 19 2.69 -0.50 2.57
C VAL A 19 2.01 -1.85 2.45
N LEU A 20 1.63 -2.28 1.25
CA LEU A 20 0.97 -3.58 1.05
C LEU A 20 1.89 -4.76 1.44
N SER A 21 3.20 -4.64 1.25
CA SER A 21 4.16 -5.67 1.64
C SER A 21 4.28 -5.82 3.15
N GLN A 22 4.19 -4.72 3.91
CA GLN A 22 4.13 -4.76 5.38
C GLN A 22 2.87 -5.49 5.85
N PHE A 23 1.70 -5.19 5.27
CA PHE A 23 0.48 -5.93 5.61
C PHE A 23 0.56 -7.42 5.23
N ALA A 24 1.19 -7.75 4.10
CA ALA A 24 1.39 -9.13 3.68
C ALA A 24 2.35 -9.91 4.61
N SER A 25 3.26 -9.24 5.32
CA SER A 25 4.12 -9.86 6.34
C SER A 25 3.43 -10.00 7.70
N GLY A 26 2.19 -9.55 7.84
CA GLY A 26 1.41 -9.61 9.08
C GLY A 26 1.52 -8.36 9.96
N ALA A 27 2.05 -7.25 9.44
CA ALA A 27 2.06 -5.98 10.18
C ALA A 27 0.64 -5.48 10.45
N THR A 28 0.43 -4.91 11.63
CA THR A 28 -0.80 -4.18 11.93
C THR A 28 -0.74 -2.77 11.35
N GLU A 29 -1.89 -2.12 11.24
CA GLU A 29 -1.94 -0.72 10.84
C GLU A 29 -1.07 0.17 11.73
N GLN A 30 -1.10 -0.05 13.05
CA GLN A 30 -0.27 0.72 13.97
C GLN A 30 1.22 0.56 13.67
N ASN A 31 1.69 -0.65 13.38
CA ASN A 31 3.09 -0.87 12.99
C ASN A 31 3.45 -0.09 11.72
N VAL A 32 2.55 -0.05 10.74
CA VAL A 32 2.77 0.69 9.48
C VAL A 32 2.83 2.19 9.74
N LEU A 33 1.95 2.73 10.60
CA LEU A 33 1.96 4.14 10.98
C LEU A 33 3.18 4.50 11.83
N ASP A 34 3.66 3.58 12.67
CA ASP A 34 4.88 3.77 13.46
C ASP A 34 6.13 3.78 12.56
N ASP A 35 6.19 2.91 11.54
CA ASP A 35 7.28 2.85 10.55
C ASP A 35 7.24 4.03 9.57
N PHE A 36 6.04 4.56 9.29
CA PHE A 36 5.80 5.67 8.38
C PHE A 36 4.90 6.74 9.03
N PRO A 37 5.44 7.58 9.93
CA PRO A 37 4.66 8.55 10.69
C PRO A 37 4.05 9.69 9.84
N GLU A 38 4.47 9.78 8.58
CA GLU A 38 3.91 10.67 7.57
C GLU A 38 2.64 10.12 6.89
N LEU A 39 2.32 8.84 7.10
CA LEU A 39 1.10 8.22 6.62
C LEU A 39 -0.09 8.50 7.53
N GLN A 40 -1.25 8.56 6.91
CA GLN A 40 -2.53 8.59 7.60
C GLN A 40 -3.34 7.33 7.27
N HIS A 41 -4.32 7.02 8.12
CA HIS A 41 -5.27 5.94 7.87
C HIS A 41 -5.86 6.00 6.45
N GLU A 42 -6.18 7.21 5.98
CA GLU A 42 -6.72 7.47 4.64
C GLU A 42 -5.78 7.00 3.52
N ASP A 43 -4.47 7.14 3.70
CA ASP A 43 -3.47 6.70 2.72
C ASP A 43 -3.40 5.17 2.64
N ILE A 44 -3.57 4.49 3.78
CA ILE A 44 -3.62 3.03 3.85
C ILE A 44 -4.86 2.50 3.12
N LEU A 45 -6.02 3.12 3.37
CA LEU A 45 -7.25 2.79 2.63
C LEU A 45 -7.09 3.02 1.12
N ALA A 46 -6.43 4.12 0.73
CA ALA A 46 -6.14 4.39 -0.68
C ALA A 46 -5.22 3.33 -1.31
N CYS A 47 -4.25 2.78 -0.55
CA CYS A 47 -3.41 1.68 -0.99
C CYS A 47 -4.21 0.40 -1.26
N PHE A 48 -5.13 0.03 -0.35
CA PHE A 48 -6.02 -1.12 -0.57
C PHE A 48 -6.98 -0.90 -1.74
N ALA A 49 -7.55 0.30 -1.87
CA ALA A 49 -8.41 0.62 -3.01
C ALA A 49 -7.66 0.57 -4.34
N PHE A 50 -6.39 1.00 -4.37
CA PHE A 50 -5.52 0.87 -5.53
C PHE A 50 -5.29 -0.61 -5.89
N ALA A 51 -4.98 -1.46 -4.91
CA ALA A 51 -4.78 -2.90 -5.10
C ALA A 51 -6.06 -3.57 -5.65
N ALA A 52 -7.20 -3.32 -5.02
CA ALA A 52 -8.49 -3.86 -5.44
C ALA A 52 -8.81 -3.49 -6.89
N LYS A 53 -8.66 -2.21 -7.27
CA LYS A 53 -8.90 -1.76 -8.65
C LYS A 53 -7.98 -2.44 -9.67
N ARG A 54 -6.75 -2.79 -9.29
CA ARG A 54 -5.80 -3.46 -10.19
C ARG A 54 -6.12 -4.94 -10.39
N GLU A 55 -6.67 -5.59 -9.37
CA GLU A 55 -7.03 -7.01 -9.35
C GLU A 55 -8.36 -7.31 -10.08
N HIS A 56 -9.23 -6.30 -10.29
CA HIS A 56 -10.57 -6.45 -10.87
C HIS A 56 -10.65 -7.13 -12.26
N GLY A 57 -9.51 -7.43 -12.91
CA GLY A 57 -9.43 -8.17 -14.19
C GLY A 57 -8.79 -9.57 -14.11
N SER A 58 -8.33 -10.02 -12.95
CA SER A 58 -7.58 -11.28 -12.81
C SER A 58 -7.87 -11.96 -11.48
N ALA A 59 -8.92 -12.78 -11.41
CA ALA A 59 -9.27 -13.47 -10.17
C ALA A 59 -9.00 -14.98 -10.25
N ARG A 60 -7.99 -15.43 -9.50
CA ARG A 60 -8.07 -16.62 -8.63
C ARG A 60 -7.34 -16.28 -7.33
N VAL A 61 -8.09 -16.10 -6.25
CA VAL A 61 -7.54 -16.04 -4.89
C VAL A 61 -7.56 -17.47 -4.35
N ALA A 62 -6.39 -18.04 -4.05
CA ALA A 62 -6.29 -19.32 -3.36
C ALA A 62 -6.28 -19.06 -1.85
N ALA A 63 -7.07 -19.87 -1.12
CA ALA A 63 -7.08 -19.92 0.34
C ALA A 63 -6.05 -20.94 0.86
#